data_AF-A0A954MN13-F1
#
_entry.id   AF-A0A954MN13-F1
#
_cell.length_a   1.000
_cell.length_b   1.000
_cell.length_c   1.000
_cell.angle_alpha   90.00
_cell.angle_beta   90.00
_cell.angle_gamma   90.00
#
_symmetry.space_group_name_H-M   'P 1'
#
loop_
_entity.id
_entity.type
_entity.pdbx_description
1 polymer ?
#
loop_
_entity_poly.entity_id
_entity_poly.type
_entity_poly.pdbx_seq_one_letter_code
_entity_poly.pdbx_strand_id
1 'polypeptide(L)'
;MICQNCGVEAPTKYVAFHQNIGALVMRFSKSIEGELCKSCVHKNFWSMTGTTLVLGWWGLISFVLTIGFVLNNVIRYLLCLGMDPVPLDAVAPRLTEADVERIEPFAEELFDRLQVMRDPNLAEPFDEVATDIANRARVTPGQILLFLRAVVAQQHPERFQNDAS
;
A
#
# COMPACT_ATOMS: atom_id res chain seq x y z
N MET A 1 2.99 8.26 2.98
CA MET A 1 3.55 6.98 2.53
C MET A 1 3.31 6.79 1.04
N ILE A 2 4.12 5.99 0.34
CA ILE A 2 3.94 5.79 -1.12
C ILE A 2 2.75 4.84 -1.35
N CYS A 3 1.77 5.28 -2.14
CA CYS A 3 0.65 4.43 -2.56
C CYS A 3 1.14 3.26 -3.42
N GLN A 4 0.80 2.02 -3.06
CA GLN A 4 1.23 0.83 -3.80
C GLN A 4 0.57 0.68 -5.18
N ASN A 5 -0.55 1.37 -5.42
CA ASN A 5 -1.27 1.29 -6.71
C ASN A 5 -0.87 2.39 -7.71
N CYS A 6 -0.61 3.63 -7.27
CA CYS A 6 -0.25 4.73 -8.17
C CYS A 6 1.17 5.28 -7.97
N GLY A 7 1.88 4.87 -6.92
CA GLY A 7 3.27 5.27 -6.68
C GLY A 7 3.47 6.70 -6.17
N VAL A 8 2.39 7.49 -5.97
CA VAL A 8 2.50 8.85 -5.44
C VAL A 8 2.62 8.84 -3.92
N GLU A 9 3.26 9.88 -3.38
CA GLU A 9 3.34 10.10 -1.95
C GLU A 9 2.05 10.74 -1.42
N ALA A 10 1.33 10.03 -0.54
CA ALA A 10 0.09 10.50 0.07
C ALA A 10 -0.19 9.75 1.39
N PRO A 11 -1.17 10.18 2.19
CA PRO A 11 -1.69 9.36 3.27
C PRO A 11 -2.26 8.05 2.71
N THR A 12 -1.76 6.92 3.18
CA THR A 12 -2.21 5.58 2.76
C THR A 12 -2.86 4.86 3.92
N LYS A 13 -3.66 3.84 3.59
CA LYS A 13 -4.20 2.91 4.56
C LYS A 13 -4.24 1.51 3.94
N TYR A 14 -3.94 0.51 4.74
CA TYR A 14 -4.12 -0.88 4.35
C TYR A 14 -5.59 -1.18 4.06
N VAL A 15 -5.89 -1.60 2.84
CA VAL A 15 -7.21 -2.07 2.43
C VAL A 15 -7.09 -3.38 1.66
N ALA A 16 -8.14 -4.20 1.75
CA ALA A 16 -8.27 -5.42 0.96
C ALA A 16 -9.67 -5.46 0.34
N PHE A 17 -9.75 -5.26 -0.97
CA PHE A 17 -10.98 -5.33 -1.73
C PHE A 17 -11.06 -6.64 -2.50
N HIS A 18 -12.26 -7.21 -2.52
CA HIS A 18 -12.53 -8.46 -3.23
C HIS A 18 -13.58 -8.24 -4.30
N GLN A 19 -13.37 -8.88 -5.43
CA GLN A 19 -14.26 -8.89 -6.55
C GLN A 19 -14.75 -10.31 -6.78
N ASN A 20 -16.04 -10.46 -7.00
CA ASN A 20 -16.67 -11.73 -7.33
C ASN A 20 -17.52 -11.58 -8.58
N ILE A 21 -17.18 -12.35 -9.61
CA ILE A 21 -17.95 -12.48 -10.84
C ILE A 21 -18.55 -13.88 -10.83
N GLY A 22 -19.88 -13.95 -10.72
CA GLY A 22 -20.64 -15.16 -10.95
C GLY A 22 -20.93 -15.33 -12.45
N ALA A 23 -20.65 -16.52 -12.96
CA ALA A 23 -21.30 -17.05 -14.16
C ALA A 23 -22.24 -18.19 -13.72
N LEU A 24 -23.15 -18.61 -14.59
CA LEU A 24 -24.16 -19.64 -14.31
C LEU A 24 -23.60 -20.92 -13.65
N VAL A 25 -22.37 -21.31 -14.00
CA VAL A 25 -21.72 -22.54 -13.49
C VAL A 25 -20.34 -22.28 -12.88
N MET A 26 -19.66 -21.18 -13.24
CA MET A 26 -18.29 -20.89 -12.84
C MET A 26 -18.19 -19.56 -12.11
N ARG A 27 -17.09 -19.36 -11.38
CA ARG A 27 -16.85 -18.15 -10.58
C ARG A 27 -15.44 -17.66 -10.82
N PHE A 28 -15.30 -16.35 -11.00
CA PHE A 28 -14.00 -15.68 -11.04
C PHE A 28 -13.90 -14.72 -9.87
N SER A 29 -12.82 -14.82 -9.09
CA SER A 29 -12.50 -13.84 -8.05
C SER A 29 -11.18 -13.17 -8.31
N LYS A 30 -11.14 -11.89 -7.97
CA LYS A 30 -9.92 -11.07 -7.95
C LYS A 30 -9.87 -10.34 -6.62
N SER A 31 -8.67 -10.16 -6.08
CA SER A 31 -8.43 -9.34 -4.89
C SER A 31 -7.38 -8.28 -5.19
N ILE A 32 -7.49 -7.15 -4.49
CA ILE A 32 -6.45 -6.13 -4.40
C ILE A 32 -6.27 -5.86 -2.92
N GLU A 33 -5.04 -6.01 -2.44
CA GLU A 33 -4.66 -5.74 -1.07
C GLU A 33 -3.39 -4.88 -1.03
N GLY A 34 -3.33 -3.93 -0.10
CA GLY A 34 -2.17 -3.08 0.06
C GLY A 34 -2.44 -1.72 0.67
N GLU A 35 -1.36 -0.94 0.81
CA GLU A 35 -1.36 0.44 1.28
C GLU A 35 -1.77 1.39 0.14
N LEU A 36 -3.03 1.84 0.16
CA LEU A 36 -3.61 2.65 -0.91
C LEU A 36 -3.94 4.06 -0.45
N CYS A 37 -3.75 5.05 -1.32
CA CYS A 37 -4.21 6.43 -1.10
C CYS A 37 -5.72 6.57 -1.33
N LYS A 38 -6.34 7.61 -0.77
CA LYS A 38 -7.80 7.84 -0.84
C LYS A 38 -8.38 7.77 -2.27
N SER A 39 -7.70 8.35 -3.25
CA SER A 39 -8.12 8.32 -4.67
C SER A 39 -8.11 6.89 -5.23
N CYS A 40 -7.06 6.12 -4.93
CA CYS A 40 -6.95 4.72 -5.34
C CYS A 40 -7.95 3.82 -4.60
N VAL A 41 -8.20 4.06 -3.32
CA VAL A 41 -9.25 3.37 -2.55
C VAL A 41 -10.60 3.56 -3.22
N HIS A 42 -10.98 4.81 -3.52
CA HIS A 42 -12.25 5.12 -4.16
C HIS A 42 -12.40 4.46 -5.54
N LYS A 43 -11.37 4.57 -6.38
CA LYS A 43 -11.36 3.96 -7.72
C LYS A 43 -11.50 2.43 -7.66
N ASN A 44 -10.71 1.77 -6.81
CA ASN A 44 -10.73 0.31 -6.69
C ASN A 44 -12.03 -0.19 -6.05
N PHE A 45 -12.55 0.52 -5.04
CA PHE A 45 -13.84 0.21 -4.44
C PHE A 45 -14.95 0.17 -5.50
N TRP A 46 -15.10 1.23 -6.30
CA TRP A 46 -16.16 1.28 -7.31
C TRP A 46 -15.95 0.28 -8.44
N SER A 47 -14.71 0.07 -8.87
CA SER A 47 -14.39 -0.94 -9.89
C SER A 47 -14.77 -2.35 -9.42
N MET A 48 -14.31 -2.75 -8.23
CA MET A 48 -14.48 -4.12 -7.74
C MET A 48 -15.87 -4.37 -7.17
N THR A 49 -16.38 -3.46 -6.33
CA THR A 49 -17.71 -3.56 -5.73
C THR A 49 -18.79 -3.33 -6.78
N GLY A 50 -18.63 -2.36 -7.68
CA GLY A 50 -19.56 -2.15 -8.80
C GLY A 50 -19.64 -3.38 -9.70
N THR A 51 -18.49 -3.97 -10.06
CA THR A 51 -18.50 -5.23 -10.83
C THR A 51 -19.16 -6.37 -10.06
N THR A 52 -18.87 -6.51 -8.76
CA THR A 52 -19.48 -7.54 -7.90
C THR A 52 -20.99 -7.35 -7.75
N LEU A 53 -21.47 -6.11 -7.68
CA LEU A 53 -22.89 -5.76 -7.61
C LEU A 53 -23.64 -5.94 -8.93
N VAL A 54 -22.96 -6.00 -10.07
CA VAL A 54 -23.63 -6.24 -11.37
C VAL A 54 -23.48 -7.70 -11.79
N LEU A 55 -22.31 -8.28 -11.55
CA LEU A 55 -21.93 -9.61 -12.03
C LEU A 55 -21.88 -10.69 -10.95
N GLY A 56 -22.09 -10.37 -9.68
CA GLY A 56 -22.04 -11.36 -8.60
C GLY A 56 -23.27 -12.28 -8.50
N TRP A 57 -24.40 -11.89 -9.10
CA TRP A 57 -25.70 -12.50 -8.81
C TRP A 57 -26.08 -13.69 -9.70
N TRP A 58 -25.33 -13.98 -10.75
CA TRP A 58 -25.72 -14.92 -11.82
C TRP A 58 -25.65 -16.41 -11.43
N GLY A 59 -25.42 -16.75 -10.14
CA GLY A 59 -25.43 -18.12 -9.63
C GLY A 59 -25.87 -18.17 -8.16
N LEU A 60 -26.53 -19.27 -7.76
CA LEU A 60 -27.11 -19.41 -6.40
C LEU A 60 -26.05 -19.32 -5.29
N ILE A 61 -24.91 -19.98 -5.46
CA ILE A 61 -23.77 -19.91 -4.53
C ILE A 61 -23.15 -18.50 -4.55
N SER A 62 -23.07 -17.89 -5.74
CA SER A 62 -22.53 -16.54 -5.91
C SER A 62 -23.39 -15.48 -5.23
N PHE A 63 -24.71 -15.68 -5.08
CA PHE A 63 -25.61 -14.76 -4.39
C PHE A 63 -25.19 -14.50 -2.94
N VAL A 64 -24.97 -15.56 -2.15
CA VAL A 64 -24.61 -15.43 -0.72
C VAL A 64 -23.20 -14.86 -0.55
N LEU A 65 -22.24 -15.32 -1.36
CA LEU A 65 -20.86 -14.81 -1.31
C LEU A 65 -20.77 -13.33 -1.73
N THR A 66 -21.58 -12.92 -2.70
CA THR A 66 -21.64 -11.52 -3.16
C THR A 66 -22.05 -10.60 -2.02
N ILE A 67 -23.01 -10.98 -1.18
CA ILE A 67 -23.38 -10.19 0.01
C ILE A 67 -22.16 -10.02 0.93
N GLY A 68 -21.45 -11.10 1.24
CA GLY A 68 -20.25 -11.05 2.09
C GLY A 68 -19.14 -10.15 1.53
N PHE A 69 -18.84 -10.27 0.23
CA PHE A 69 -17.82 -9.44 -0.41
C PHE A 69 -18.21 -7.96 -0.47
N VAL A 70 -19.46 -7.66 -0.80
CA VAL A 70 -19.97 -6.29 -0.81
C VAL A 70 -19.88 -5.68 0.58
N LEU A 71 -20.32 -6.39 1.62
CA LEU A 71 -20.24 -5.90 2.99
C LEU A 71 -18.79 -5.63 3.42
N ASN A 72 -17.86 -6.57 3.17
CA ASN A 72 -16.44 -6.35 3.49
C ASN A 72 -15.88 -5.12 2.77
N ASN A 73 -16.16 -4.97 1.47
CA ASN A 73 -15.67 -3.84 0.71
C ASN A 73 -16.27 -2.51 1.21
N VAL A 74 -17.57 -2.49 1.53
CA VAL A 74 -18.24 -1.30 2.06
C VAL A 74 -17.65 -0.91 3.42
N ILE A 75 -17.51 -1.85 4.35
CA ILE A 75 -16.92 -1.57 5.68
C ILE A 75 -15.52 -0.98 5.54
N ARG A 76 -14.66 -1.61 4.72
CA ARG A 76 -13.29 -1.11 4.48
C ARG A 76 -13.27 0.26 3.81
N TYR A 77 -14.17 0.50 2.88
CA TYR A 77 -14.31 1.80 2.22
C TYR A 77 -14.75 2.88 3.21
N LEU A 78 -15.73 2.61 4.06
CA LEU A 78 -16.20 3.54 5.10
C LEU A 78 -15.07 3.92 6.07
N LEU A 79 -14.25 2.95 6.49
CA LEU A 79 -13.07 3.18 7.32
C LEU A 79 -12.00 4.07 6.67
N CYS A 80 -12.07 4.30 5.36
CA CYS A 80 -11.13 5.14 4.60
C CYS A 80 -11.71 6.52 4.24
N LEU A 81 -12.99 6.78 4.50
CA LEU A 81 -13.61 8.07 4.16
C LEU A 81 -12.98 9.25 4.92
N GLY A 82 -12.52 9.00 6.14
CA GLY A 82 -11.82 9.97 7.00
C GLY A 82 -10.35 10.22 6.63
N MET A 83 -9.81 9.58 5.60
CA MET A 83 -8.44 9.85 5.15
C MET A 83 -8.33 11.25 4.54
N ASP A 84 -7.16 11.86 4.67
CA ASP A 84 -6.84 13.09 3.96
C ASP A 84 -6.82 12.86 2.43
N PRO A 85 -7.19 13.88 1.64
CA PRO A 85 -7.13 13.79 0.18
C PRO A 85 -5.68 13.72 -0.31
N VAL A 86 -5.51 13.18 -1.52
CA VAL A 86 -4.21 13.20 -2.21
C VAL A 86 -3.92 14.65 -2.64
N PRO A 87 -2.73 15.21 -2.34
CA PRO A 87 -2.33 16.54 -2.83
C PRO A 87 -2.40 16.60 -4.36
N LEU A 88 -2.83 17.74 -4.91
CA LEU A 88 -3.02 17.91 -6.36
C LEU A 88 -1.70 17.89 -7.14
N ASP A 89 -0.62 18.28 -6.47
CA ASP A 89 0.76 18.32 -6.95
C ASP A 89 1.57 17.09 -6.52
N ALA A 90 0.91 16.03 -6.03
CA ALA A 90 1.60 14.81 -5.61
C ALA A 90 2.28 14.11 -6.80
N VAL A 91 3.61 14.05 -6.76
CA VAL A 91 4.43 13.31 -7.72
C VAL A 91 4.99 12.05 -7.05
N ALA A 92 5.27 11.02 -7.84
CA ALA A 92 6.03 9.88 -7.35
C ALA A 92 7.41 10.36 -6.87
N PRO A 93 7.80 10.07 -5.61
CA PRO A 93 9.08 10.51 -5.10
C PRO A 93 10.21 9.86 -5.90
N ARG A 94 11.31 10.60 -6.05
CA ARG A 94 12.53 10.11 -6.69
C ARG A 94 13.67 10.26 -5.69
N LEU A 95 14.53 9.25 -5.67
CA LEU A 95 15.73 9.26 -4.84
C LEU A 95 16.89 9.78 -5.69
N THR A 96 17.40 10.97 -5.37
CA THR A 96 18.60 11.53 -6.02
C THR A 96 19.84 11.28 -5.17
N GLU A 97 21.04 11.39 -5.75
CA GLU A 97 22.31 11.26 -5.00
C GLU A 97 22.39 12.25 -3.84
N ALA A 98 21.95 13.50 -4.06
CA ALA A 98 21.90 14.52 -3.02
C ALA A 98 20.92 14.18 -1.89
N ASP A 99 19.87 13.41 -2.14
CA ASP A 99 18.98 12.92 -1.08
C ASP A 99 19.65 11.79 -0.29
N VAL A 100 20.38 10.90 -0.97
CA VAL A 100 21.15 9.83 -0.32
C VAL A 100 22.18 10.40 0.63
N GLU A 101 22.96 11.40 0.21
CA GLU A 101 23.94 12.09 1.06
C GLU A 101 23.31 12.73 2.31
N ARG A 102 22.05 13.19 2.22
CA ARG A 102 21.32 13.75 3.37
C ARG A 102 20.80 12.66 4.31
N ILE A 103 20.46 11.49 3.78
CA ILE A 103 19.90 10.36 4.54
C ILE A 103 21.02 9.56 5.22
N GLU A 104 22.17 9.43 4.58
CA GLU A 104 23.30 8.60 5.02
C GLU A 104 23.72 8.82 6.50
N PRO A 105 23.84 10.06 7.01
CA PRO A 105 24.20 10.30 8.41
C PRO A 105 23.20 9.75 9.42
N PHE A 106 21.95 9.51 9.00
CA PHE A 106 20.87 8.99 9.82
C PHE A 106 20.57 7.50 9.53
N ALA A 107 21.31 6.87 8.62
CA ALA A 107 21.02 5.51 8.17
C ALA A 107 21.14 4.49 9.32
N GLU A 108 22.18 4.58 10.15
CA GLU A 108 22.38 3.69 11.31
C GLU A 108 21.20 3.80 12.29
N GLU A 109 20.82 5.02 12.66
CA GLU A 109 19.66 5.28 13.55
C GLU A 109 18.35 4.76 12.94
N LEU A 110 18.15 4.98 11.63
CA LEU A 110 16.98 4.48 10.91
C LEU A 110 16.91 2.96 10.96
N PHE A 111 18.01 2.27 10.68
CA PHE A 111 18.05 0.81 10.75
C PHE A 111 17.87 0.31 12.17
N ASP A 112 18.47 0.94 13.18
CA ASP A 112 18.31 0.54 14.58
C ASP A 112 16.85 0.65 15.02
N ARG A 113 16.21 1.80 14.79
CA ARG A 113 14.78 2.00 15.15
C ARG A 113 13.86 1.04 14.42
N LEU A 114 14.17 0.69 13.16
CA LEU A 114 13.39 -0.28 12.40
C LEU A 114 13.71 -1.75 12.76
N GLN A 115 14.92 -2.06 13.22
CA GLN A 115 15.33 -3.42 13.62
C GLN A 115 14.91 -3.75 15.06
N VAL A 116 14.61 -2.75 15.89
CA VAL A 116 13.92 -2.94 17.18
C VAL A 116 12.56 -3.66 16.99
N MET A 117 11.99 -3.67 15.77
CA MET A 117 10.78 -4.42 15.41
C MET A 117 10.87 -5.96 15.51
N ARG A 118 12.02 -6.54 15.87
CA ARG A 118 12.06 -7.97 16.21
C ARG A 118 11.32 -8.29 17.52
N ASP A 119 11.06 -7.28 18.37
CA ASP A 119 10.13 -7.37 19.50
C ASP A 119 8.80 -6.67 19.15
N PRO A 120 7.68 -7.41 18.97
CA PRO A 120 6.39 -6.83 18.62
C PRO A 120 5.81 -5.88 19.68
N ASN A 121 6.38 -5.81 20.89
CA ASN A 121 5.94 -4.89 21.94
C ASN A 121 6.67 -3.52 21.92
N LEU A 122 7.70 -3.36 21.09
CA LEU A 122 8.55 -2.16 21.07
C LEU A 122 8.70 -1.52 19.67
N ALA A 123 8.00 -2.04 18.67
CA ALA A 123 8.05 -1.57 17.30
C ALA A 123 7.36 -0.20 17.15
N GLU A 124 8.16 0.87 16.98
CA GLU A 124 7.64 2.11 16.43
C GLU A 124 7.17 1.86 14.98
N PRO A 125 5.99 2.35 14.59
CA PRO A 125 5.47 2.11 13.26
C PRO A 125 6.34 2.86 12.23
N PHE A 126 6.59 2.20 11.10
CA PHE A 126 7.55 2.66 10.07
C PHE A 126 7.31 4.12 9.65
N ASP A 127 6.05 4.51 9.51
CA ASP A 127 5.63 5.84 9.09
C ASP A 127 6.04 6.93 10.08
N GLU A 128 6.02 6.65 11.38
CA GLU A 128 6.50 7.58 12.42
C GLU A 128 8.02 7.77 12.33
N VAL A 129 8.78 6.66 12.26
CA VAL A 129 10.24 6.69 12.14
C VAL A 129 10.67 7.38 10.84
N ALA A 130 10.04 7.01 9.72
CA ALA A 130 10.34 7.60 8.42
C ALA A 130 10.03 9.10 8.39
N THR A 131 8.94 9.54 9.05
CA THR A 131 8.58 10.96 9.13
C THR A 131 9.58 11.76 9.95
N ASP A 132 10.01 11.24 11.10
CA ASP A 132 11.01 11.90 11.95
C ASP A 132 12.36 12.06 11.24
N ILE A 133 12.89 10.97 10.68
CA ILE A 133 14.18 10.99 9.97
C ILE A 133 14.08 11.87 8.71
N ALA A 134 12.97 11.79 7.96
CA ALA A 134 12.75 12.62 6.77
C ALA A 134 12.79 14.13 7.12
N ASN A 135 12.14 14.53 8.22
CA ASN A 135 12.16 15.92 8.69
C ASN A 135 13.58 16.40 9.03
N ARG A 136 14.39 15.55 9.68
CA ARG A 136 15.78 15.87 10.07
C ARG A 136 16.72 15.93 8.86
N ALA A 137 16.57 14.98 7.92
CA ALA A 137 17.35 14.91 6.69
C ALA A 137 16.88 15.90 5.60
N ARG A 138 15.74 16.58 5.80
CA ARG A 138 15.09 17.47 4.81
C ARG A 138 14.80 16.75 3.48
N VAL A 139 14.24 15.55 3.60
CA VAL A 139 13.76 14.70 2.50
C VAL A 139 12.31 14.32 2.75
N THR A 140 11.66 13.62 1.83
CA THR A 140 10.30 13.11 2.07
C THR A 140 10.33 11.70 2.67
N PRO A 141 9.31 11.30 3.46
CA PRO A 141 9.18 9.92 3.94
C PRO A 141 9.18 8.88 2.80
N GLY A 142 8.65 9.25 1.62
CA GLY A 142 8.74 8.43 0.42
C GLY A 142 10.18 8.18 -0.02
N GLN A 143 11.05 9.18 0.03
CA GLN A 143 12.47 9.03 -0.29
C GLN A 143 13.19 8.10 0.71
N ILE A 144 12.85 8.15 2.00
CA ILE A 144 13.36 7.20 3.00
C ILE A 144 12.99 5.75 2.64
N LEU A 145 11.74 5.51 2.24
CA LEU A 145 11.30 4.19 1.80
C LEU A 145 12.06 3.71 0.55
N LEU A 146 12.32 4.61 -0.42
CA LEU A 146 13.10 4.29 -1.61
C LEU A 146 14.56 3.97 -1.26
N PHE A 147 15.16 4.73 -0.36
CA PHE A 147 16.51 4.47 0.15
C PHE A 147 16.59 3.08 0.80
N LEU A 148 15.66 2.75 1.69
CA LEU A 148 15.63 1.44 2.34
C LEU A 148 15.48 0.29 1.34
N ARG A 149 14.60 0.44 0.34
CA ARG A 149 14.46 -0.56 -0.74
C ARG A 149 15.76 -0.74 -1.51
N ALA A 150 16.46 0.36 -1.81
CA ALA A 150 17.75 0.32 -2.51
C ALA A 150 18.82 -0.41 -1.67
N VAL A 151 18.92 -0.11 -0.37
CA VAL A 151 19.88 -0.78 0.53
C VAL A 151 19.57 -2.28 0.67
N VAL A 152 18.30 -2.64 0.89
CA VAL A 152 17.88 -4.06 1.00
C VAL A 152 18.15 -4.82 -0.30
N ALA A 153 17.93 -4.18 -1.46
CA ALA A 153 18.24 -4.77 -2.77
C ALA A 153 19.73 -5.04 -2.95
N GLN A 154 20.61 -4.17 -2.45
CA GLN A 154 22.06 -4.37 -2.46
C GLN A 154 22.53 -5.50 -1.53
N GLN A 155 21.87 -5.68 -0.38
CA GLN A 155 22.20 -6.74 0.59
C GLN A 155 21.76 -8.15 0.16
N HIS A 156 20.74 -8.24 -0.71
CA HIS A 156 20.19 -9.52 -1.19
C HIS A 156 20.05 -9.57 -2.72
N PRO A 157 21.15 -9.50 -3.49
CA PRO A 157 21.10 -9.49 -4.95
C PRO A 157 20.47 -10.77 -5.54
N GLU A 158 20.63 -11.90 -4.84
CA GLU A 158 20.10 -13.23 -5.20
C GLU A 158 18.56 -13.26 -5.29
N ARG A 159 17.84 -12.41 -4.55
CA ARG A 159 16.36 -12.44 -4.49
C ARG A 159 15.68 -11.80 -5.71
N PHE A 160 16.38 -10.98 -6.47
CA PHE A 160 15.80 -10.21 -7.58
C PHE A 160 16.15 -10.75 -8.97
N GLN A 161 16.97 -11.81 -9.07
CA GLN A 161 17.28 -12.48 -10.34
C GLN A 161 16.21 -13.52 -10.77
N ASN A 162 15.37 -13.99 -9.85
CA ASN A 162 14.40 -15.06 -10.13
C ASN A 162 13.07 -14.59 -10.75
N ASP A 163 12.82 -13.29 -10.84
CA ASP A 163 11.57 -12.73 -11.41
C ASP A 163 11.66 -12.45 -12.93
N ALA A 164 12.78 -12.81 -13.56
CA ALA A 164 13.03 -12.63 -15.00
C ALA A 164 13.02 -13.96 -15.81
N SER A 165 12.52 -15.05 -15.23
CA SER A 165 12.43 -16.38 -15.86
C SER A 165 10.98 -16.78 -16.16
#